data_AF-A0A3Q1GWT1-F1
#
_entry.id   AF-A0A3Q1GWT1-F1
#
_cell.length_a   1.000
_cell.length_b   1.000
_cell.length_c   1.000
_cell.angle_alpha   90.00
_cell.angle_beta   90.00
_cell.angle_gamma   90.00
#
_symmetry.space_group_name_H-M   'P 1'
#
loop_
_entity.id
_entity.type
_entity.pdbx_description
1 polymer ?
#
loop_
_entity_poly.entity_id
_entity_poly.type
_entity_poly.pdbx_seq_one_letter_code
_entity_poly.pdbx_strand_id
1 'polypeptide(L)'
;MSENTLEGVKAAISSYKKKHELLLEEQKELAAARDDRRDITKQCKQRTDKLIQSTKDDQQSHQDQLANEQLKLENDELMKELQKAEAALKDQKAENKNLKQQTDVFSAVPEKKVVFTGLTGKADDTEKFEMNPHIVYPMEGGTALVTFEEESVAKKILATKEHKVDLGGECSITVDAKPVHLKLPKLVEIDTDVCPRRILISNLPKMDTDTLLNKLEIHFSKSKHGGGEVDECEMMPDSGNVVLTFMDQNLAKGLTETEYHEVKLQQTKHKVRVTPFLNGTITNLETKMTACLRTVLLTGIPAVMEQETLQDLLEIHFQKNGNGGGEIEAFLYNPVGQQASALFGGVSSEAEEK
;
A
#
# COMPACT_ATOMS: atom_id res chain seq x y z
N MET A 1 -123.07 48.97 -29.34
CA MET A 1 -124.55 48.81 -29.41
C MET A 1 -124.90 47.72 -30.43
N SER A 2 -124.73 46.46 -30.06
CA SER A 2 -125.42 45.27 -30.62
C SER A 2 -125.01 44.00 -29.83
N GLU A 3 -124.85 44.11 -28.51
CA GLU A 3 -124.43 42.98 -27.64
C GLU A 3 -125.63 42.19 -27.08
N ASN A 4 -126.87 42.57 -27.40
CA ASN A 4 -128.11 41.92 -26.91
C ASN A 4 -129.09 41.50 -28.02
N THR A 5 -128.59 41.14 -29.21
CA THR A 5 -129.38 40.44 -30.24
C THR A 5 -128.79 39.05 -30.52
N LEU A 6 -129.66 38.05 -30.71
CA LEU A 6 -129.33 36.62 -30.83
C LEU A 6 -128.26 36.31 -31.89
N GLU A 7 -128.22 37.09 -32.98
CA GLU A 7 -127.23 36.95 -34.06
C GLU A 7 -125.84 37.50 -33.70
N GLY A 8 -125.76 38.61 -32.97
CA GLY A 8 -124.48 39.16 -32.48
C GLY A 8 -123.80 38.24 -31.48
N VAL A 9 -124.59 37.62 -30.59
CA VAL A 9 -124.12 36.61 -29.64
C VAL A 9 -123.66 35.34 -30.39
N LYS A 10 -124.37 34.89 -31.43
CA LYS A 10 -123.94 33.74 -32.26
C LYS A 10 -122.64 34.00 -33.03
N ALA A 11 -122.45 35.20 -33.60
CA ALA A 11 -121.23 35.57 -34.29
C ALA A 11 -120.03 35.64 -33.34
N ALA A 12 -120.22 36.21 -32.15
CA ALA A 12 -119.20 36.22 -31.10
C ALA A 12 -118.83 34.80 -30.66
N ILE A 13 -119.82 33.91 -30.43
CA ILE A 13 -119.57 32.49 -30.09
C ILE A 13 -118.75 31.78 -31.18
N SER A 14 -119.05 32.03 -32.46
CA SER A 14 -118.30 31.43 -33.58
C SER A 14 -116.86 31.97 -33.65
N SER A 15 -116.66 33.27 -33.44
CA SER A 15 -115.33 33.89 -33.35
C SER A 15 -114.51 33.34 -32.18
N TYR A 16 -115.11 33.22 -30.99
CA TYR A 16 -114.47 32.65 -29.82
C TYR A 16 -114.15 31.16 -29.99
N LYS A 17 -115.00 30.38 -30.68
CA LYS A 17 -114.70 28.98 -31.06
C LYS A 17 -113.48 28.88 -31.96
N LYS A 18 -113.39 29.69 -33.02
CA LYS A 18 -112.21 29.72 -33.90
C LYS A 18 -110.94 30.12 -33.15
N LYS A 19 -111.00 31.14 -32.29
CA LYS A 19 -109.87 31.52 -31.42
C LYS A 19 -109.46 30.39 -30.47
N HIS A 20 -110.44 29.66 -29.93
CA HIS A 20 -110.17 28.53 -29.06
C HIS A 20 -109.50 27.36 -29.80
N GLU A 21 -109.94 27.04 -31.02
CA GLU A 21 -109.26 26.05 -31.88
C GLU A 21 -107.83 26.47 -32.23
N LEU A 22 -107.61 27.73 -32.57
CA LEU A 22 -106.27 28.26 -32.87
C LEU A 22 -105.35 28.20 -31.66
N LEU A 23 -105.85 28.56 -30.47
CA LEU A 23 -105.12 28.45 -29.21
C LEU A 23 -104.81 26.99 -28.85
N LEU A 24 -105.71 26.05 -29.15
CA LEU A 24 -105.46 24.63 -28.92
C LEU A 24 -104.33 24.10 -29.82
N GLU A 25 -104.30 24.49 -31.09
CA GLU A 25 -103.22 24.09 -32.00
C GLU A 25 -101.88 24.73 -31.61
N GLU A 26 -101.87 26.02 -31.26
CA GLU A 26 -100.68 26.72 -30.80
C GLU A 26 -100.15 26.16 -29.47
N GLN A 27 -101.05 25.77 -28.56
CA GLN A 27 -100.69 25.07 -27.32
C GLN A 27 -100.06 23.70 -27.59
N LYS A 28 -100.53 23.00 -28.62
CA LYS A 28 -99.99 21.70 -29.04
C LYS A 28 -98.61 21.83 -29.68
N GLU A 29 -98.41 22.83 -30.54
CA GLU A 29 -97.09 23.15 -31.11
C GLU A 29 -96.09 23.59 -30.04
N LEU A 30 -96.50 24.44 -29.09
CA LEU A 30 -95.66 24.84 -27.95
C LEU A 30 -95.30 23.65 -27.05
N ALA A 31 -96.22 22.71 -26.84
CA ALA A 31 -95.94 21.49 -26.09
C ALA A 31 -94.89 20.62 -26.81
N ALA A 32 -95.03 20.43 -28.12
CA ALA A 32 -94.06 19.71 -28.94
C ALA A 32 -92.67 20.37 -28.91
N ALA A 33 -92.59 21.69 -29.16
CA ALA A 33 -91.34 22.44 -29.12
C ALA A 33 -90.68 22.43 -27.72
N ARG A 34 -91.48 22.44 -26.64
CA ARG A 34 -90.97 22.31 -25.27
C ARG A 34 -90.33 20.95 -25.04
N ASP A 35 -90.98 19.89 -25.48
CA ASP A 35 -90.52 18.53 -25.29
C ASP A 35 -89.28 18.24 -26.16
N ASP A 36 -89.22 18.74 -27.39
CA ASP A 36 -88.02 18.71 -28.24
C ASP A 36 -86.84 19.43 -27.59
N ARG A 37 -87.08 20.65 -27.07
CA ARG A 37 -86.03 21.42 -26.38
C ARG A 37 -85.55 20.73 -25.11
N ARG A 38 -86.45 20.03 -24.41
CA ARG A 38 -86.10 19.22 -23.23
C ARG A 38 -85.24 18.02 -23.64
N ASP A 39 -85.56 17.36 -24.74
CA ASP A 39 -84.80 16.21 -25.21
C ASP A 39 -83.40 16.61 -25.71
N ILE A 40 -83.29 17.69 -26.49
CA ILE A 40 -81.99 18.27 -26.91
C ILE A 40 -81.16 18.65 -25.68
N THR A 41 -81.76 19.30 -24.67
CA THR A 41 -81.05 19.67 -23.43
C THR A 41 -80.52 18.42 -22.71
N LYS A 42 -81.31 17.34 -22.68
CA LYS A 42 -80.91 16.07 -22.05
C LYS A 42 -79.75 15.42 -22.81
N GLN A 43 -79.80 15.41 -24.15
CA GLN A 43 -78.72 14.87 -24.99
C GLN A 43 -77.43 15.69 -24.87
N CYS A 44 -77.52 17.03 -24.84
CA CYS A 44 -76.38 17.91 -24.61
C CYS A 44 -75.73 17.66 -23.24
N LYS A 45 -76.53 17.50 -22.18
CA LYS A 45 -76.01 17.14 -20.85
C LYS A 45 -75.28 15.80 -20.87
N GLN A 46 -75.90 14.76 -21.42
CA GLN A 46 -75.27 13.43 -21.53
C GLN A 46 -73.96 13.45 -22.32
N ARG A 47 -73.88 14.24 -23.41
CA ARG A 47 -72.64 14.39 -24.18
C ARG A 47 -71.56 15.12 -23.37
N THR A 48 -71.95 16.14 -22.62
CA THR A 48 -71.04 16.90 -21.77
C THR A 48 -70.47 16.01 -20.66
N ASP A 49 -71.32 15.25 -19.97
CA ASP A 49 -70.91 14.32 -18.92
C ASP A 49 -69.97 13.23 -19.46
N LYS A 50 -70.29 12.66 -20.63
CA LYS A 50 -69.40 11.70 -21.32
C LYS A 50 -68.05 12.31 -21.68
N LEU A 51 -68.03 13.54 -22.19
CA LEU A 51 -66.81 14.23 -22.57
C LEU A 51 -65.93 14.53 -21.35
N ILE A 52 -66.54 14.99 -20.25
CA ILE A 52 -65.85 15.21 -18.97
C ILE A 52 -65.23 13.90 -18.47
N GLN A 53 -65.98 12.80 -18.48
CA GLN A 53 -65.47 11.51 -18.03
C GLN A 53 -64.31 11.03 -18.92
N SER A 54 -64.46 11.08 -20.25
CA SER A 54 -63.41 10.71 -21.20
C SER A 54 -62.14 11.53 -20.99
N THR A 55 -62.27 12.85 -20.81
CA THR A 55 -61.12 13.74 -20.62
C THR A 55 -60.39 13.43 -19.30
N LYS A 56 -61.15 13.05 -18.25
CA LYS A 56 -60.59 12.68 -16.96
C LYS A 56 -59.87 11.34 -17.02
N ASP A 57 -60.45 10.36 -17.70
CA ASP A 57 -59.84 9.05 -17.91
C ASP A 57 -58.55 9.19 -18.75
N ASP A 58 -58.57 10.02 -19.79
CA ASP A 58 -57.39 10.32 -20.63
C ASP A 58 -56.28 11.02 -19.83
N GLN A 59 -56.63 12.02 -19.00
CA GLN A 59 -55.67 12.69 -18.12
C GLN A 59 -55.03 11.71 -17.13
N GLN A 60 -55.82 10.83 -16.52
CA GLN A 60 -55.33 9.87 -15.55
C GLN A 60 -54.43 8.82 -16.22
N SER A 61 -54.81 8.33 -17.40
CA SER A 61 -53.97 7.41 -18.18
C SER A 61 -52.63 8.02 -18.57
N HIS A 62 -52.62 9.29 -19.00
CA HIS A 62 -51.38 9.99 -19.35
C HIS A 62 -50.49 10.22 -18.11
N GLN A 63 -51.09 10.54 -16.96
CA GLN A 63 -50.34 10.72 -15.72
C GLN A 63 -49.71 9.41 -15.24
N ASP A 64 -50.44 8.29 -15.33
CA ASP A 64 -49.95 6.96 -14.99
C ASP A 64 -48.81 6.52 -15.93
N GLN A 65 -48.88 6.84 -17.22
CA GLN A 65 -47.80 6.57 -18.18
C GLN A 65 -46.52 7.33 -17.83
N LEU A 66 -46.62 8.64 -17.53
CA LEU A 66 -45.47 9.45 -17.13
C LEU A 66 -44.84 8.93 -15.83
N ALA A 67 -45.65 8.59 -14.83
CA ALA A 67 -45.16 8.03 -13.57
C ALA A 67 -44.44 6.70 -13.79
N ASN A 68 -44.96 5.84 -14.67
CA ASN A 68 -44.35 4.55 -14.97
C ASN A 68 -43.04 4.70 -15.78
N GLU A 69 -42.96 5.67 -16.69
CA GLU A 69 -41.71 6.01 -17.39
C GLU A 69 -40.64 6.55 -16.43
N GLN A 70 -41.02 7.45 -15.51
CA GLN A 70 -40.12 7.95 -14.48
C GLN A 70 -39.61 6.82 -13.58
N LEU A 71 -40.51 5.96 -13.11
CA LEU A 71 -40.13 4.78 -12.31
C LEU A 71 -39.20 3.85 -13.08
N LYS A 72 -39.41 3.64 -14.38
CA LYS A 72 -38.49 2.84 -15.20
C LYS A 72 -37.10 3.47 -15.30
N LEU A 73 -37.02 4.77 -15.54
CA LEU A 73 -35.74 5.47 -15.62
C LEU A 73 -34.98 5.41 -14.30
N GLU A 74 -35.66 5.65 -13.18
CA GLU A 74 -35.07 5.57 -11.85
C GLU A 74 -34.62 4.15 -11.51
N ASN A 75 -35.41 3.14 -11.88
CA ASN A 75 -35.05 1.74 -11.67
C ASN A 75 -33.86 1.32 -12.55
N ASP A 76 -33.78 1.79 -13.79
CA ASP A 76 -32.62 1.56 -14.67
C ASP A 76 -31.35 2.25 -14.13
N GLU A 77 -31.48 3.43 -13.55
CA GLU A 77 -30.37 4.15 -12.92
C GLU A 77 -29.89 3.44 -11.64
N LEU A 78 -30.81 3.07 -10.75
CA LEU A 78 -30.51 2.28 -9.55
C LEU A 78 -29.89 0.93 -9.89
N MET A 79 -30.35 0.25 -10.95
CA MET A 79 -29.76 -1.00 -11.42
C MET A 79 -28.31 -0.81 -11.90
N LYS A 80 -28.01 0.30 -12.58
CA LYS A 80 -26.63 0.63 -12.97
C LYS A 80 -25.75 0.93 -11.76
N GLU A 81 -26.26 1.67 -10.78
CA GLU A 81 -25.52 1.95 -9.54
C GLU A 81 -25.25 0.66 -8.76
N LEU A 82 -26.23 -0.22 -8.63
CA LEU A 82 -26.08 -1.54 -8.00
C LEU A 82 -24.98 -2.36 -8.68
N GLN A 83 -25.00 -2.45 -10.02
CA GLN A 83 -23.97 -3.17 -10.77
C GLN A 83 -22.57 -2.59 -10.55
N LYS A 84 -22.45 -1.25 -10.51
CA LYS A 84 -21.19 -0.57 -10.26
C LYS A 84 -20.68 -0.81 -8.84
N ALA A 85 -21.58 -0.76 -7.85
CA ALA A 85 -21.25 -1.03 -6.46
C ALA A 85 -20.85 -2.51 -6.24
N GLU A 86 -21.55 -3.46 -6.87
CA GLU A 86 -21.22 -4.89 -6.81
C GLU A 86 -19.85 -5.18 -7.42
N ALA A 87 -19.51 -4.56 -8.56
CA ALA A 87 -18.20 -4.68 -9.18
C ALA A 87 -17.08 -4.16 -8.25
N ALA A 88 -17.23 -2.95 -7.72
CA ALA A 88 -16.25 -2.38 -6.79
C ALA A 88 -16.07 -3.23 -5.52
N LEU A 89 -17.17 -3.79 -4.99
CA LEU A 89 -17.15 -4.64 -3.81
C LEU A 89 -16.49 -6.01 -4.09
N LYS A 90 -16.65 -6.54 -5.30
CA LYS A 90 -15.95 -7.76 -5.75
C LYS A 90 -14.44 -7.52 -5.84
N ASP A 91 -14.02 -6.38 -6.38
CA ASP A 91 -12.61 -6.01 -6.51
C ASP A 91 -11.97 -5.82 -5.12
N GLN A 92 -12.61 -5.06 -4.23
CA GLN A 92 -12.13 -4.91 -2.85
C GLN A 92 -12.08 -6.24 -2.08
N LYS A 93 -13.04 -7.15 -2.30
CA LYS A 93 -13.00 -8.49 -1.68
C LYS A 93 -11.83 -9.32 -2.20
N ALA A 94 -11.51 -9.23 -3.49
CA ALA A 94 -10.35 -9.92 -4.07
C ALA A 94 -9.03 -9.38 -3.50
N GLU A 95 -8.92 -8.07 -3.38
CA GLU A 95 -7.77 -7.39 -2.77
C GLU A 95 -7.62 -7.77 -1.29
N ASN A 96 -8.68 -7.68 -0.49
CA ASN A 96 -8.66 -8.10 0.92
C ASN A 96 -8.27 -9.58 1.09
N LYS A 97 -8.71 -10.46 0.19
CA LYS A 97 -8.33 -11.88 0.23
C LYS A 97 -6.84 -12.05 -0.05
N ASN A 98 -6.27 -11.26 -0.96
CA ASN A 98 -4.84 -11.26 -1.23
C ASN A 98 -4.06 -10.76 -0.01
N LEU A 99 -4.44 -9.62 0.57
CA LEU A 99 -3.80 -9.09 1.78
C LEU A 99 -3.87 -10.08 2.94
N LYS A 100 -5.01 -10.73 3.20
CA LYS A 100 -5.12 -11.76 4.25
C LYS A 100 -4.17 -12.94 4.00
N GLN A 101 -4.07 -13.41 2.76
CA GLN A 101 -3.14 -14.47 2.41
C GLN A 101 -1.68 -14.04 2.62
N GLN A 102 -1.33 -12.79 2.32
CA GLN A 102 -0.02 -12.25 2.65
C GLN A 102 0.21 -12.20 4.16
N THR A 103 -0.74 -11.68 4.95
CA THR A 103 -0.62 -11.59 6.41
C THR A 103 -0.45 -12.95 7.07
N ASP A 104 -1.21 -13.97 6.64
CA ASP A 104 -1.07 -15.33 7.16
C ASP A 104 0.32 -15.90 6.84
N VAL A 105 0.87 -15.58 5.67
CA VAL A 105 2.23 -15.95 5.26
C VAL A 105 3.30 -15.26 6.13
N PHE A 106 3.12 -14.00 6.53
CA PHE A 106 4.05 -13.32 7.45
C PHE A 106 4.15 -14.01 8.83
N SER A 107 3.09 -14.69 9.28
CA SER A 107 3.12 -15.49 10.51
C SER A 107 3.89 -16.81 10.36
N ALA A 108 4.16 -17.25 9.11
CA ALA A 108 4.82 -18.52 8.79
C ALA A 108 6.31 -18.36 8.43
N VAL A 109 6.88 -17.16 8.55
CA VAL A 109 8.30 -16.87 8.26
C VAL A 109 9.20 -17.54 9.32
N PRO A 110 10.47 -17.91 9.02
CA PRO A 110 11.31 -18.60 9.99
C PRO A 110 11.51 -17.80 11.27
N GLU A 111 11.01 -18.36 12.36
CA GLU A 111 11.25 -17.85 13.71
C GLU A 111 12.71 -18.09 14.07
N LYS A 112 13.48 -17.00 14.20
CA LYS A 112 14.71 -17.05 14.98
C LYS A 112 14.29 -17.33 16.42
N LYS A 113 14.91 -18.32 17.07
CA LYS A 113 14.67 -18.58 18.50
C LYS A 113 15.07 -17.33 19.28
N VAL A 114 14.10 -16.52 19.64
CA VAL A 114 14.28 -15.36 20.50
C VAL A 114 14.20 -15.85 21.95
N VAL A 115 15.21 -15.54 22.73
CA VAL A 115 15.13 -15.68 24.18
C VAL A 115 14.66 -14.33 24.68
N PHE A 116 13.45 -14.27 25.23
CA PHE A 116 12.96 -13.07 25.87
C PHE A 116 13.75 -12.85 27.16
N THR A 117 14.68 -11.90 27.14
CA THR A 117 15.52 -11.51 28.28
C THR A 117 15.03 -10.23 28.96
N GLY A 118 13.90 -9.65 28.50
CA GLY A 118 13.40 -8.35 28.95
C GLY A 118 12.49 -8.38 30.18
N LEU A 119 12.42 -7.25 30.88
CA LEU A 119 11.33 -6.91 31.80
C LEU A 119 10.21 -6.24 30.97
N THR A 120 8.95 -6.63 31.17
CA THR A 120 7.80 -6.06 30.45
C THR A 120 7.61 -4.57 30.79
N GLY A 121 8.07 -3.69 29.90
CA GLY A 121 7.87 -2.24 29.96
C GLY A 121 6.44 -1.79 29.62
N LYS A 122 6.15 -0.50 29.79
CA LYS A 122 4.85 0.10 29.45
C LYS A 122 4.72 0.29 27.93
N ALA A 123 3.51 0.18 27.41
CA ALA A 123 3.17 0.13 25.97
C ALA A 123 3.55 1.37 25.12
N ASP A 124 4.07 2.44 25.71
CA ASP A 124 4.48 3.66 24.98
C ASP A 124 5.95 3.65 24.52
N ASP A 125 6.75 2.67 24.97
CA ASP A 125 8.11 2.50 24.47
C ASP A 125 8.07 1.83 23.09
N THR A 126 8.08 2.66 22.04
CA THR A 126 8.28 2.19 20.67
C THR A 126 9.65 1.54 20.60
N GLU A 127 9.71 0.21 20.54
CA GLU A 127 10.96 -0.53 20.36
C GLU A 127 11.64 -0.06 19.08
N LYS A 128 12.77 0.63 19.23
CA LYS A 128 13.59 1.04 18.10
C LYS A 128 14.34 -0.19 17.62
N PHE A 129 14.18 -0.54 16.34
CA PHE A 129 15.03 -1.53 15.71
C PHE A 129 16.48 -1.08 15.82
N GLU A 130 17.27 -1.79 16.62
CA GLU A 130 18.72 -1.59 16.70
C GLU A 130 19.37 -2.22 15.46
N MET A 131 19.70 -1.38 14.49
CA MET A 131 20.48 -1.79 13.33
C MET A 131 21.96 -1.58 13.64
N ASN A 132 22.79 -2.62 13.44
CA ASN A 132 24.24 -2.53 13.52
C ASN A 132 24.82 -2.26 12.12
N PRO A 133 24.97 -0.99 11.70
CA PRO A 133 25.46 -0.68 10.37
C PRO A 133 26.92 -1.08 10.23
N HIS A 134 27.26 -1.62 9.06
CA HIS A 134 28.64 -1.86 8.61
C HIS A 134 28.87 -1.01 7.37
N ILE A 135 29.47 0.16 7.55
CA ILE A 135 29.60 1.17 6.49
C ILE A 135 31.01 1.09 5.92
N VAL A 136 31.11 0.90 4.62
CA VAL A 136 32.39 0.96 3.90
C VAL A 136 32.65 2.41 3.50
N TYR A 137 33.74 2.97 4.01
CA TYR A 137 34.19 4.32 3.70
C TYR A 137 35.43 4.27 2.79
N PRO A 138 35.35 4.73 1.54
CA PRO A 138 36.49 4.75 0.64
C PRO A 138 37.49 5.84 1.05
N MET A 139 38.77 5.51 1.09
CA MET A 139 39.84 6.46 1.45
C MET A 139 40.61 6.91 0.21
N GLU A 140 40.90 8.20 0.12
CA GLU A 140 41.80 8.75 -0.90
C GLU A 140 43.26 8.44 -0.55
N GLY A 141 44.15 8.34 -1.53
CA GLY A 141 45.57 8.10 -1.29
C GLY A 141 46.22 9.30 -0.57
N GLY A 142 47.08 9.02 0.41
CA GLY A 142 47.69 10.07 1.25
C GLY A 142 46.76 10.56 2.37
N THR A 143 45.85 9.70 2.84
CA THR A 143 44.94 10.00 3.95
C THR A 143 45.05 8.97 5.07
N ALA A 144 44.77 9.38 6.31
CA ALA A 144 44.69 8.46 7.44
C ALA A 144 43.43 8.72 8.26
N LEU A 145 42.82 7.67 8.79
CA LEU A 145 41.73 7.75 9.76
C LEU A 145 42.26 7.41 11.14
N VAL A 146 41.96 8.28 12.11
CA VAL A 146 42.33 8.09 13.51
C VAL A 146 41.07 8.09 14.34
N THR A 147 40.78 6.98 15.00
CA THR A 147 39.68 6.86 15.96
C THR A 147 40.26 6.90 17.36
N PHE A 148 39.81 7.88 18.15
CA PHE A 148 40.25 8.09 19.52
C PHE A 148 39.32 7.41 20.51
N GLU A 149 39.87 7.04 21.66
CA GLU A 149 39.05 6.53 22.77
C GLU A 149 38.03 7.58 23.23
N GLU A 150 38.46 8.84 23.33
CA GLU A 150 37.59 9.95 23.76
C GLU A 150 37.17 10.88 22.60
N GLU A 151 35.87 11.21 22.53
CA GLU A 151 35.35 12.26 21.63
C GLU A 151 35.99 13.64 21.92
N SER A 152 36.37 13.89 23.18
CA SER A 152 36.97 15.14 23.61
C SER A 152 38.29 15.44 22.88
N VAL A 153 39.06 14.40 22.58
CA VAL A 153 40.35 14.46 21.88
C VAL A 153 40.14 14.76 20.41
N ALA A 154 39.24 14.03 19.75
CA ALA A 154 38.90 14.25 18.34
C ALA A 154 38.45 15.71 18.08
N LYS A 155 37.63 16.29 18.97
CA LYS A 155 37.22 17.70 18.88
C LYS A 155 38.39 18.68 18.96
N LYS A 156 39.39 18.42 19.81
CA LYS A 156 40.59 19.26 19.93
C LYS A 156 41.44 19.21 18.65
N ILE A 157 41.67 18.00 18.13
CA ILE A 157 42.41 17.80 16.88
C ILE A 157 41.73 18.52 15.71
N LEU A 158 40.39 18.43 15.61
CA LEU A 158 39.60 19.13 14.60
C LEU A 158 39.60 20.65 14.78
N ALA A 159 39.70 21.15 16.01
CA ALA A 159 39.76 22.60 16.28
C ALA A 159 41.09 23.21 15.81
N THR A 160 42.20 22.49 15.95
CA THR A 160 43.53 22.92 15.48
C THR A 160 43.64 22.93 13.96
N LYS A 161 42.88 22.07 13.25
CA LYS A 161 42.82 21.88 11.79
C LYS A 161 44.12 21.45 11.11
N GLU A 162 45.23 22.11 11.40
CA GLU A 162 46.52 21.85 10.76
C GLU A 162 47.53 21.37 11.82
N HIS A 163 48.13 20.21 11.58
CA HIS A 163 49.08 19.58 12.51
C HIS A 163 50.43 19.41 11.84
N LYS A 164 51.48 19.92 12.48
CA LYS A 164 52.85 19.76 12.03
C LYS A 164 53.46 18.52 12.69
N VAL A 165 53.56 17.43 11.93
CA VAL A 165 54.09 16.15 12.38
C VAL A 165 55.60 16.13 12.19
N ASP A 166 56.32 15.98 13.31
CA ASP A 166 57.75 15.76 13.32
C ASP A 166 58.04 14.29 12.97
N LEU A 167 58.78 14.09 11.89
CA LEU A 167 59.14 12.79 11.35
C LEU A 167 60.53 12.31 11.81
N GLY A 168 61.17 13.08 12.70
CA GLY A 168 62.53 12.84 13.17
C GLY A 168 63.59 13.48 12.27
N GLY A 169 64.68 13.94 12.90
CA GLY A 169 65.74 14.68 12.20
C GLY A 169 65.33 16.11 11.83
N GLU A 170 65.57 16.52 10.57
CA GLU A 170 65.19 17.84 10.02
C GLU A 170 63.91 17.80 9.16
N CYS A 171 63.17 16.69 9.18
CA CYS A 171 61.99 16.50 8.32
C CYS A 171 60.67 16.66 9.11
N SER A 172 59.78 17.51 8.62
CA SER A 172 58.43 17.67 9.20
C SER A 172 57.40 17.77 8.09
N ILE A 173 56.25 17.13 8.26
CA ILE A 173 55.12 17.22 7.34
C ILE A 173 53.97 17.99 7.98
N THR A 174 53.10 18.54 7.15
CA THR A 174 51.91 19.25 7.58
C THR A 174 50.70 18.44 7.14
N VAL A 175 49.81 18.12 8.06
CA VAL A 175 48.60 17.32 7.80
C VAL A 175 47.36 18.08 8.24
N ASP A 176 46.30 18.00 7.43
CA ASP A 176 45.03 18.64 7.71
C ASP A 176 44.05 17.65 8.34
N ALA A 177 43.52 17.98 9.51
CA ALA A 177 42.46 17.27 10.22
C ALA A 177 41.07 17.73 9.76
N LYS A 178 40.25 16.79 9.30
CA LYS A 178 38.88 17.01 8.82
C LYS A 178 37.89 16.07 9.52
N PRO A 179 36.65 16.53 9.75
CA PRO A 179 35.61 15.69 10.34
C PRO A 179 35.14 14.62 9.33
N VAL A 180 34.92 13.40 9.82
CA VAL A 180 34.37 12.30 9.02
C VAL A 180 32.85 12.34 9.11
N HIS A 181 32.19 12.29 7.94
CA HIS A 181 30.75 12.19 7.86
C HIS A 181 30.37 10.92 7.11
N LEU A 182 29.51 10.10 7.71
CA LEU A 182 28.99 8.88 7.12
C LEU A 182 27.54 9.09 6.68
N LYS A 183 27.20 8.54 5.51
CA LYS A 183 25.84 8.53 5.01
C LYS A 183 25.13 7.30 5.57
N LEU A 184 24.25 7.52 6.54
CA LEU A 184 23.47 6.48 7.20
C LEU A 184 22.03 6.47 6.69
N PRO A 185 21.38 5.28 6.59
CA PRO A 185 19.94 5.23 6.41
C PRO A 185 19.23 5.83 7.63
N LYS A 186 18.22 6.64 7.37
CA LYS A 186 17.33 7.27 8.37
C LYS A 186 15.97 6.58 8.38
N LEU A 187 15.45 6.26 7.20
CA LEU A 187 14.19 5.54 7.02
C LEU A 187 14.39 4.55 5.88
N VAL A 188 13.93 3.33 6.08
CA VAL A 188 13.87 2.28 5.05
C VAL A 188 12.45 1.73 5.07
N GLU A 189 11.71 1.95 3.99
CA GLU A 189 10.41 1.31 3.77
C GLU A 189 10.60 0.21 2.73
N ILE A 190 10.13 -0.99 3.09
CA ILE A 190 10.27 -2.19 2.26
C ILE A 190 8.87 -2.69 1.99
N ASP A 191 8.46 -2.66 0.72
CA ASP A 191 7.29 -3.38 0.27
C ASP A 191 7.65 -4.84 0.11
N THR A 192 6.80 -5.72 0.62
CA THR A 192 7.11 -7.14 0.73
C THR A 192 6.01 -7.98 0.09
N ASP A 193 6.39 -8.86 -0.83
CA ASP A 193 5.49 -9.77 -1.52
C ASP A 193 5.92 -11.24 -1.36
N VAL A 194 4.95 -12.14 -1.44
CA VAL A 194 5.20 -13.58 -1.37
C VAL A 194 5.59 -14.10 -2.76
N CYS A 195 6.78 -14.66 -2.87
CA CYS A 195 7.27 -15.19 -4.12
C CYS A 195 6.53 -16.51 -4.46
N PRO A 196 5.82 -16.60 -5.60
CA PRO A 196 5.03 -17.79 -5.95
C PRO A 196 5.92 -18.97 -6.42
N ARG A 197 7.17 -18.71 -6.80
CA ARG A 197 8.12 -19.70 -7.33
C ARG A 197 9.25 -20.07 -6.36
N ARG A 198 9.44 -19.36 -5.25
CA ARG A 198 10.55 -19.58 -4.31
C ARG A 198 10.05 -20.05 -2.95
N ILE A 199 10.77 -20.99 -2.37
CA ILE A 199 10.56 -21.43 -0.99
C ILE A 199 11.83 -21.25 -0.17
N LEU A 200 11.65 -21.01 1.13
CA LEU A 200 12.71 -20.93 2.11
C LEU A 200 12.68 -22.16 3.01
N ILE A 201 13.77 -22.92 3.01
CA ILE A 201 13.92 -24.17 3.74
C ILE A 201 14.84 -23.93 4.94
N SER A 202 14.33 -24.20 6.13
CA SER A 202 15.02 -24.03 7.41
C SER A 202 15.03 -25.33 8.22
N ASN A 203 15.67 -25.31 9.40
CA ASN A 203 15.92 -26.49 10.25
C ASN A 203 16.73 -27.59 9.52
N LEU A 204 17.79 -27.16 8.84
CA LEU A 204 18.67 -28.03 8.06
C LEU A 204 19.74 -28.69 8.95
N PRO A 205 20.14 -29.95 8.68
CA PRO A 205 21.23 -30.58 9.41
C PRO A 205 22.59 -29.98 9.04
N LYS A 206 23.54 -30.02 9.99
CA LYS A 206 24.93 -29.65 9.73
C LYS A 206 25.60 -30.72 8.87
N MET A 207 25.84 -30.42 7.60
CA MET A 207 26.56 -31.28 6.64
C MET A 207 27.21 -30.43 5.55
N ASP A 208 27.92 -31.08 4.64
CA ASP A 208 28.51 -30.46 3.45
C ASP A 208 27.44 -29.74 2.61
N THR A 209 27.72 -28.49 2.23
CA THR A 209 26.78 -27.59 1.55
C THR A 209 26.35 -28.14 0.20
N ASP A 210 27.29 -28.59 -0.63
CA ASP A 210 27.02 -29.10 -1.98
C ASP A 210 26.14 -30.35 -1.92
N THR A 211 26.45 -31.25 -0.97
CA THR A 211 25.67 -32.46 -0.73
C THR A 211 24.25 -32.14 -0.28
N LEU A 212 24.08 -31.16 0.62
CA LEU A 212 22.77 -30.75 1.13
C LEU A 212 21.89 -30.15 0.02
N LEU A 213 22.43 -29.20 -0.75
CA LEU A 213 21.73 -28.54 -1.85
C LEU A 213 21.27 -29.56 -2.89
N ASN A 214 22.16 -30.46 -3.32
CA ASN A 214 21.85 -31.50 -4.28
C ASN A 214 20.72 -32.45 -3.78
N LYS A 215 20.74 -32.83 -2.50
CA LYS A 215 19.68 -33.69 -1.94
C LYS A 215 18.34 -32.98 -1.81
N LEU A 216 18.34 -31.71 -1.44
CA LEU A 216 17.12 -30.90 -1.38
C LEU A 216 16.54 -30.72 -2.78
N GLU A 217 17.36 -30.37 -3.75
CA GLU A 217 16.97 -30.23 -5.16
C GLU A 217 16.35 -31.53 -5.70
N ILE A 218 16.99 -32.69 -5.49
CA ILE A 218 16.44 -34.00 -5.91
C ILE A 218 15.14 -34.36 -5.17
N HIS A 219 14.98 -33.92 -3.92
CA HIS A 219 13.77 -34.20 -3.16
C HIS A 219 12.59 -33.37 -3.69
N PHE A 220 12.80 -32.07 -3.82
CA PHE A 220 11.77 -31.13 -4.26
C PHE A 220 11.58 -31.11 -5.78
N SER A 221 12.45 -31.72 -6.57
CA SER A 221 12.19 -31.92 -8.00
C SER A 221 11.10 -32.96 -8.30
N LYS A 222 10.74 -33.80 -7.32
CA LYS A 222 9.77 -34.87 -7.49
C LYS A 222 8.35 -34.41 -7.15
N SER A 223 7.45 -34.55 -8.12
CA SER A 223 6.02 -34.27 -7.94
C SER A 223 5.34 -35.09 -6.84
N LYS A 224 5.89 -36.28 -6.51
CA LYS A 224 5.41 -37.09 -5.36
C LYS A 224 5.49 -36.34 -4.02
N HIS A 225 6.42 -35.41 -3.89
CA HIS A 225 6.63 -34.60 -2.69
C HIS A 225 5.98 -33.22 -2.80
N GLY A 226 5.09 -33.01 -3.79
CA GLY A 226 4.43 -31.73 -4.03
C GLY A 226 5.32 -30.69 -4.73
N GLY A 227 6.52 -31.07 -5.15
CA GLY A 227 7.43 -30.19 -5.89
C GLY A 227 7.41 -30.43 -7.40
N GLY A 228 8.45 -29.96 -8.10
CA GLY A 228 8.55 -29.99 -9.55
C GLY A 228 9.89 -29.41 -10.01
N GLU A 229 10.06 -29.20 -11.31
CA GLU A 229 11.34 -28.79 -11.90
C GLU A 229 11.95 -27.57 -11.18
N VAL A 230 13.19 -27.76 -10.71
CA VAL A 230 13.94 -26.77 -9.93
C VAL A 230 14.84 -26.01 -10.89
N ASP A 231 14.77 -24.68 -10.80
CA ASP A 231 15.59 -23.74 -11.57
C ASP A 231 16.93 -23.51 -10.85
N GLU A 232 16.87 -23.28 -9.53
CA GLU A 232 18.02 -22.89 -8.73
C GLU A 232 17.86 -23.32 -7.26
N CYS A 233 18.97 -23.66 -6.60
CA CYS A 233 19.01 -24.08 -5.20
C CYS A 233 20.27 -23.50 -4.54
N GLU A 234 20.10 -22.55 -3.63
CA GLU A 234 21.20 -21.78 -3.03
C GLU A 234 21.11 -21.73 -1.50
N MET A 235 22.27 -21.76 -0.83
CA MET A 235 22.34 -21.56 0.61
C MET A 235 22.58 -20.08 0.93
N MET A 236 21.76 -19.54 1.82
CA MET A 236 21.88 -18.19 2.34
C MET A 236 23.06 -18.13 3.34
N PRO A 237 24.10 -17.31 3.08
CA PRO A 237 25.32 -17.28 3.90
C PRO A 237 25.11 -16.70 5.29
N ASP A 238 24.06 -15.91 5.50
CA ASP A 238 23.74 -15.23 6.76
C ASP A 238 23.09 -16.16 7.80
N SER A 239 22.21 -17.04 7.33
CA SER A 239 21.28 -17.82 8.15
C SER A 239 21.50 -19.32 8.04
N GLY A 240 22.24 -19.78 7.03
CA GLY A 240 22.41 -21.20 6.71
C GLY A 240 21.12 -21.88 6.22
N ASN A 241 20.09 -21.10 5.89
CA ASN A 241 18.86 -21.59 5.27
C ASN A 241 19.09 -21.80 3.76
N VAL A 242 18.26 -22.61 3.13
CA VAL A 242 18.33 -22.86 1.68
C VAL A 242 17.13 -22.23 1.00
N VAL A 243 17.38 -21.48 -0.06
CA VAL A 243 16.36 -20.96 -0.96
C VAL A 243 16.30 -21.85 -2.18
N LEU A 244 15.12 -22.35 -2.48
CA LEU A 244 14.89 -23.21 -3.64
C LEU A 244 13.89 -22.52 -4.56
N THR A 245 14.26 -22.42 -5.83
CA THR A 245 13.53 -21.72 -6.89
C THR A 245 13.01 -22.74 -7.90
N PHE A 246 11.70 -22.77 -8.12
CA PHE A 246 11.05 -23.62 -9.12
C PHE A 246 10.91 -22.91 -10.46
N MET A 247 10.81 -23.69 -11.54
CA MET A 247 10.44 -23.15 -12.86
C MET A 247 8.94 -22.78 -12.93
N ASP A 248 8.07 -23.53 -12.23
CA ASP A 248 6.62 -23.27 -12.16
C ASP A 248 6.26 -22.39 -10.94
N GLN A 249 5.37 -21.43 -11.15
CA GLN A 249 4.89 -20.45 -10.17
C GLN A 249 3.81 -21.00 -9.22
N ASN A 250 3.35 -22.25 -9.38
CA ASN A 250 2.29 -22.80 -8.53
C ASN A 250 2.78 -23.78 -7.46
N LEU A 251 4.08 -24.10 -7.46
CA LEU A 251 4.63 -25.14 -6.60
C LEU A 251 4.95 -24.66 -5.18
N ALA A 252 5.35 -23.40 -5.00
CA ALA A 252 5.74 -22.90 -3.68
C ALA A 252 4.57 -22.97 -2.70
N LYS A 253 3.37 -22.57 -3.13
CA LYS A 253 2.18 -22.50 -2.26
C LYS A 253 1.84 -23.85 -1.62
N GLY A 254 1.74 -24.91 -2.42
CA GLY A 254 1.40 -26.25 -1.90
C GLY A 254 2.44 -26.79 -0.92
N LEU A 255 3.72 -26.49 -1.15
CA LEU A 255 4.80 -26.89 -0.26
C LEU A 255 4.77 -26.12 1.07
N THR A 256 4.43 -24.84 1.02
CA THR A 256 4.33 -23.99 2.22
C THR A 256 3.12 -24.32 3.10
N GLU A 257 2.02 -24.81 2.53
CA GLU A 257 0.84 -25.25 3.30
C GLU A 257 1.13 -26.48 4.18
N THR A 258 2.03 -27.36 3.74
CA THR A 258 2.43 -28.55 4.51
C THR A 258 3.41 -28.20 5.65
N GLU A 259 4.13 -27.07 5.52
CA GLU A 259 5.16 -26.51 6.42
C GLU A 259 6.35 -27.45 6.74
N TYR A 260 6.14 -28.72 7.05
CA TYR A 260 7.19 -29.66 7.45
C TYR A 260 7.29 -30.84 6.49
N HIS A 261 8.49 -31.07 5.96
CA HIS A 261 8.76 -32.10 4.97
C HIS A 261 9.82 -33.07 5.48
N GLU A 262 9.58 -34.38 5.31
CA GLU A 262 10.58 -35.42 5.62
C GLU A 262 11.49 -35.67 4.42
N VAL A 263 12.67 -35.06 4.45
CA VAL A 263 13.68 -35.23 3.41
C VAL A 263 14.64 -36.36 3.79
N LYS A 264 14.89 -37.28 2.87
CA LYS A 264 15.96 -38.27 3.03
C LYS A 264 17.31 -37.62 2.73
N LEU A 265 18.04 -37.28 3.79
CA LEU A 265 19.40 -36.77 3.70
C LEU A 265 20.34 -37.90 4.13
N GLN A 266 21.13 -38.42 3.20
CA GLN A 266 21.99 -39.60 3.39
C GLN A 266 21.19 -40.86 3.81
N GLN A 267 21.45 -41.44 4.99
CA GLN A 267 20.79 -42.65 5.50
C GLN A 267 19.63 -42.36 6.46
N THR A 268 19.43 -41.09 6.83
CA THR A 268 18.44 -40.67 7.83
C THR A 268 17.38 -39.76 7.22
N LYS A 269 16.16 -39.84 7.76
CA LYS A 269 15.10 -38.88 7.44
C LYS A 269 15.23 -37.67 8.34
N HIS A 270 15.23 -36.48 7.76
CA HIS A 270 15.27 -35.22 8.49
C HIS A 270 14.01 -34.42 8.21
N LYS A 271 13.44 -33.86 9.27
CA LYS A 271 12.27 -32.99 9.19
C LYS A 271 12.74 -31.56 8.96
N VAL A 272 12.64 -31.09 7.71
CA VAL A 272 12.94 -29.71 7.34
C VAL A 272 11.67 -28.88 7.36
N ARG A 273 11.79 -27.57 7.61
CA ARG A 273 10.66 -26.64 7.60
C ARG A 273 10.71 -25.81 6.32
N VAL A 274 9.63 -25.82 5.55
CA VAL A 274 9.44 -25.09 4.29
C VAL A 274 8.49 -23.94 4.55
N THR A 275 8.95 -22.74 4.25
CA THR A 275 8.24 -21.48 4.47
C THR A 275 8.23 -20.68 3.17
N PRO A 276 7.25 -19.80 2.97
CA PRO A 276 7.20 -18.94 1.78
C PRO A 276 8.41 -18.02 1.74
N PHE A 277 8.98 -17.81 0.55
CA PHE A 277 10.03 -16.83 0.36
C PHE A 277 9.41 -15.45 0.13
N LEU A 278 9.85 -14.46 0.89
CA LEU A 278 9.39 -13.08 0.78
C LEU A 278 10.38 -12.28 -0.08
N ASN A 279 9.90 -11.67 -1.16
CA ASN A 279 10.66 -10.66 -1.87
C ASN A 279 10.43 -9.32 -1.16
N GLY A 280 11.51 -8.59 -0.91
CA GLY A 280 11.45 -7.22 -0.39
C GLY A 280 11.96 -6.24 -1.43
N THR A 281 11.14 -5.27 -1.81
CA THR A 281 11.56 -4.14 -2.64
C THR A 281 11.62 -2.89 -1.77
N ILE A 282 12.78 -2.25 -1.72
CA ILE A 282 12.93 -0.96 -1.02
C ILE A 282 12.16 0.09 -1.82
N THR A 283 11.06 0.59 -1.26
CA THR A 283 10.21 1.61 -1.90
C THR A 283 10.62 3.01 -1.50
N ASN A 284 11.19 3.17 -0.29
CA ASN A 284 11.65 4.46 0.20
C ASN A 284 12.93 4.28 1.02
N LEU A 285 13.93 5.11 0.72
CA LEU A 285 15.20 5.16 1.44
C LEU A 285 15.57 6.62 1.70
N GLU A 286 15.37 7.07 2.93
CA GLU A 286 15.92 8.34 3.37
C GLU A 286 17.30 8.13 3.98
N THR A 287 18.22 9.02 3.68
CA THR A 287 19.58 8.99 4.24
C THR A 287 19.89 10.28 4.97
N LYS A 288 20.73 10.19 6.00
CA LYS A 288 21.23 11.34 6.76
C LYS A 288 22.75 11.29 6.82
N MET A 289 23.38 12.46 6.75
CA MET A 289 24.81 12.58 7.04
C MET A 289 24.98 12.63 8.56
N THR A 290 25.78 11.74 9.12
CA THR A 290 26.08 11.66 10.55
C THR A 290 27.58 11.82 10.75
N ALA A 291 27.97 12.72 11.64
CA ALA A 291 29.38 12.95 11.95
C ALA A 291 29.91 11.85 12.88
N CYS A 292 31.10 11.32 12.58
CA CYS A 292 31.83 10.45 13.51
C CYS A 292 32.51 11.34 14.56
N LEU A 293 32.03 11.27 15.79
CA LEU A 293 32.49 12.18 16.84
C LEU A 293 33.89 11.82 17.37
N ARG A 294 34.27 10.54 17.28
CA ARG A 294 35.54 10.00 17.77
C ARG A 294 36.60 9.81 16.67
N THR A 295 36.22 9.94 15.40
CA THR A 295 37.11 9.67 14.25
C THR A 295 37.44 10.94 13.48
N VAL A 296 38.73 11.11 13.17
CA VAL A 296 39.27 12.24 12.40
C VAL A 296 39.93 11.72 11.12
N LEU A 297 39.70 12.42 10.01
CA LEU A 297 40.40 12.19 8.74
C LEU A 297 41.57 13.15 8.63
N LEU A 298 42.78 12.60 8.50
CA LEU A 298 44.00 13.33 8.19
C LEU A 298 44.22 13.29 6.68
N THR A 299 44.46 14.46 6.08
CA THR A 299 44.72 14.61 4.64
C THR A 299 46.03 15.34 4.40
N GLY A 300 46.62 15.15 3.21
CA GLY A 300 47.88 15.81 2.84
C GLY A 300 49.13 15.06 3.29
N ILE A 301 49.04 13.74 3.51
CA ILE A 301 50.19 12.91 3.92
C ILE A 301 51.00 12.54 2.67
N PRO A 302 52.25 13.00 2.53
CA PRO A 302 53.09 12.70 1.38
C PRO A 302 53.84 11.37 1.56
N ALA A 303 54.19 10.71 0.45
CA ALA A 303 55.02 9.51 0.46
C ALA A 303 56.51 9.86 0.61
N VAL A 304 56.92 10.28 1.82
CA VAL A 304 58.28 10.77 2.11
C VAL A 304 59.21 9.70 2.70
N MET A 305 58.65 8.58 3.18
CA MET A 305 59.40 7.48 3.80
C MET A 305 58.64 6.16 3.65
N GLU A 306 59.16 5.09 4.26
CA GLU A 306 58.51 3.79 4.33
C GLU A 306 57.16 3.85 5.04
N GLN A 307 56.18 3.09 4.52
CA GLN A 307 54.78 3.15 4.96
C GLN A 307 54.61 2.87 6.46
N GLU A 308 55.25 1.80 6.96
CA GLU A 308 55.15 1.40 8.37
C GLU A 308 55.73 2.48 9.28
N THR A 309 56.92 3.00 8.95
CA THR A 309 57.56 4.07 9.71
C THR A 309 56.72 5.35 9.72
N LEU A 310 56.12 5.73 8.58
CA LEU A 310 55.29 6.91 8.50
C LEU A 310 54.01 6.77 9.33
N GLN A 311 53.40 5.59 9.27
CA GLN A 311 52.24 5.25 10.09
C GLN A 311 52.56 5.34 11.58
N ASP A 312 53.65 4.72 12.04
CA ASP A 312 54.06 4.75 13.44
C ASP A 312 54.30 6.18 13.94
N LEU A 313 54.99 7.01 13.14
CA LEU A 313 55.27 8.40 13.52
C LEU A 313 54.01 9.26 13.58
N LEU A 314 53.06 9.04 12.66
CA LEU A 314 51.75 9.68 12.69
C LEU A 314 50.97 9.25 13.94
N GLU A 315 50.90 7.96 14.21
CA GLU A 315 50.20 7.42 15.38
C GLU A 315 50.78 7.98 16.69
N ILE A 316 52.10 7.96 16.85
CA ILE A 316 52.80 8.54 18.00
C ILE A 316 52.53 10.05 18.13
N HIS A 317 52.46 10.78 17.02
CA HIS A 317 52.17 12.22 17.05
C HIS A 317 50.78 12.52 17.62
N PHE A 318 49.77 11.76 17.19
CA PHE A 318 48.37 11.91 17.64
C PHE A 318 48.08 11.21 18.96
N GLN A 319 48.99 10.37 19.46
CA GLN A 319 48.92 9.83 20.82
C GLN A 319 49.49 10.79 21.88
N LYS A 320 50.39 11.71 21.48
CA LYS A 320 51.00 12.67 22.41
C LYS A 320 50.02 13.76 22.84
N ASN A 321 49.73 13.81 24.14
CA ASN A 321 48.90 14.85 24.77
C ASN A 321 49.38 16.28 24.48
N GLY A 322 50.70 16.49 24.29
CA GLY A 322 51.28 17.79 23.97
C GLY A 322 50.80 18.38 22.64
N ASN A 323 50.34 17.54 21.71
CA ASN A 323 49.81 17.94 20.40
C ASN A 323 48.26 17.99 20.39
N GLY A 324 47.63 17.91 21.57
CA GLY A 324 46.17 17.76 21.68
C GLY A 324 45.65 16.35 21.38
N GLY A 325 46.57 15.39 21.25
CA GLY A 325 46.30 13.96 21.06
C GLY A 325 45.83 13.23 22.32
N GLY A 326 45.64 11.92 22.20
CA GLY A 326 45.16 11.04 23.28
C GLY A 326 45.19 9.57 22.87
N GLU A 327 44.57 8.70 23.66
CA GLU A 327 44.55 7.26 23.38
C GLU A 327 43.80 6.95 22.07
N ILE A 328 44.43 6.13 21.21
CA ILE A 328 43.94 5.77 19.89
C ILE A 328 43.37 4.36 19.96
N GLU A 329 42.10 4.22 19.60
CA GLU A 329 41.42 2.92 19.51
C GLU A 329 41.77 2.23 18.18
N ALA A 330 41.82 2.99 17.08
CA ALA A 330 42.14 2.46 15.76
C ALA A 330 42.82 3.51 14.88
N PHE A 331 43.82 3.07 14.10
CA PHE A 331 44.52 3.89 13.11
C PHE A 331 44.57 3.15 11.78
N LEU A 332 44.20 3.85 10.70
CA LEU A 332 44.25 3.30 9.35
C LEU A 332 44.85 4.32 8.39
N TYR A 333 45.97 4.00 7.76
CA TYR A 333 46.62 4.85 6.75
C TYR A 333 46.46 4.27 5.35
N ASN A 334 46.08 5.12 4.39
CA ASN A 334 46.06 4.82 2.97
C ASN A 334 47.20 5.56 2.24
N PRO A 335 48.26 4.86 1.80
CA PRO A 335 49.36 5.47 1.06
C PRO A 335 48.95 6.08 -0.28
N VAL A 336 49.73 7.04 -0.77
CA VAL A 336 49.54 7.62 -2.10
C VAL A 336 49.69 6.53 -3.18
N GLY A 337 48.69 6.42 -4.06
CA GLY A 337 48.69 5.42 -5.14
C GLY A 337 48.11 4.05 -4.77
N GLN A 338 47.64 3.87 -3.53
CA GLN A 338 46.90 2.68 -3.09
C GLN A 338 45.41 2.98 -2.90
N GLN A 339 44.60 1.91 -2.88
CA GLN A 339 43.18 1.96 -2.56
C GLN A 339 42.94 1.21 -1.25
N ALA A 340 42.46 1.93 -0.24
CA ALA A 340 42.02 1.35 1.02
C ALA A 340 40.58 1.78 1.31
N SER A 341 39.88 1.00 2.13
CA SER A 341 38.55 1.34 2.63
C SER A 341 38.46 1.00 4.10
N ALA A 342 37.87 1.91 4.88
CA ALA A 342 37.62 1.71 6.29
C ALA A 342 36.24 1.10 6.50
N LEU A 343 36.13 0.17 7.45
CA LEU A 343 34.85 -0.39 7.86
C LEU A 343 34.43 0.23 9.19
N PHE A 344 33.33 0.97 9.19
CA PHE A 344 32.73 1.52 10.39
C PHE A 344 31.62 0.59 10.89
N GLY A 345 31.79 0.05 12.09
CA GLY A 345 30.77 -0.72 12.80
C GLY A 345 30.01 0.15 13.81
N GLY A 346 28.73 -0.18 14.05
CA GLY A 346 27.99 0.38 15.19
C GLY A 346 28.62 -0.06 16.51
N VAL A 347 28.79 0.88 17.44
CA VAL A 347 29.21 0.57 18.82
C VAL A 347 27.96 0.09 19.56
N SER A 348 27.90 -1.19 19.94
CA SER A 348 26.81 -1.64 20.81
C SER A 348 26.99 -1.01 22.19
N SER A 349 25.90 -0.56 22.80
CA SER A 349 25.87 0.00 24.15
C SER A 349 26.26 -1.02 25.23
N GLU A 350 26.55 -2.27 24.88
CA GLU A 350 27.05 -3.29 25.81
C GLU A 350 28.52 -3.10 26.19
N ALA A 351 29.26 -2.21 25.51
CA ALA A 351 30.67 -1.95 25.80
C ALA A 351 30.90 -0.84 26.86
N GLU A 352 29.88 -0.10 27.29
CA GLU A 352 30.00 0.96 28.32
C GLU A 352 29.81 0.46 29.76
N GLU A 353 29.49 -0.82 29.97
CA GLU A 353 29.44 -1.44 31.30
C GLU A 353 30.58 -2.46 31.48
N LYS A 354 31.82 -1.97 31.68
CA LYS A 354 32.83 -2.72 32.43
C LYS A 354 33.67 -1.83 33.32
#